data_AF-A0A176U1W8-F1
#
_entry.id   AF-A0A176U1W8-F1
#
_cell.length_a   1.000
_cell.length_b   1.000
_cell.length_c   1.000
_cell.angle_alpha   90.00
_cell.angle_beta   90.00
_cell.angle_gamma   90.00
#
_symmetry.space_group_name_H-M   'P 1'
#
loop_
_entity.id
_entity.type
_entity.pdbx_description
1 polymer ?
#
loop_
_entity_poly.entity_id
_entity_poly.type
_entity_poly.pdbx_seq_one_letter_code
_entity_poly.pdbx_strand_id
1 'polypeptide(L)'
;MKLYFGNIVTTITTIMLLILVWFIGGSIANRTNINYWGRRSLFLLVYGLTICCFAAARDGLDKTIQNTIDGSCAPGVFPLISIPNLIGCIGAAIIIIAAIATPIAKSQHMRQIWFYVMSGGITMKILVMEIARIIA
;
A
#
# COMPACT_ATOMS: atom_id res chain seq x y z
N MET A 1 17.73 5.58 -13.27
CA MET A 1 18.07 6.22 -11.96
C MET A 1 17.37 7.56 -11.72
N LYS A 2 17.03 8.37 -12.75
CA LYS A 2 16.27 9.63 -12.58
C LYS A 2 14.89 9.46 -11.90
N LEU A 3 14.18 8.35 -12.11
CA LEU A 3 12.85 8.12 -11.52
C LEU A 3 12.86 7.96 -9.97
N TYR A 4 13.96 7.50 -9.38
CA TYR A 4 14.02 7.16 -7.94
C TYR A 4 14.83 8.13 -7.09
N PHE A 5 15.77 8.86 -7.69
CA PHE A 5 16.62 9.85 -7.00
C PHE A 5 16.52 11.27 -7.58
N GLY A 6 15.64 11.51 -8.57
CA GLY A 6 15.46 12.82 -9.18
C GLY A 6 14.45 13.74 -8.47
N ASN A 7 13.67 13.22 -7.50
CA ASN A 7 12.65 13.98 -6.78
C ASN A 7 12.60 13.51 -5.31
N ILE A 8 12.63 14.44 -4.36
CA ILE A 8 12.61 14.17 -2.92
C ILE A 8 11.43 13.27 -2.54
N VAL A 9 10.26 13.46 -3.16
CA VAL A 9 9.05 12.67 -2.87
C VAL A 9 9.20 11.21 -3.36
N THR A 10 9.88 10.98 -4.48
CA THR A 10 10.11 9.61 -4.98
C THR A 10 11.12 8.87 -4.10
N THR A 11 12.14 9.57 -3.59
CA THR A 11 13.11 9.00 -2.66
C THR A 11 12.50 8.71 -1.28
N ILE A 12 11.65 9.59 -0.76
CA ILE A 12 10.93 9.34 0.51
C ILE A 12 10.03 8.11 0.37
N THR A 13 9.24 8.05 -0.71
CA THR A 13 8.33 6.90 -0.92
C THR A 13 9.08 5.58 -1.06
N THR A 14 10.21 5.53 -1.77
CA THR A 14 11.01 4.28 -1.83
C THR A 14 11.58 3.88 -0.48
N ILE A 15 12.08 4.81 0.32
CA ILE A 15 12.55 4.51 1.69
C ILE A 15 11.39 3.94 2.52
N MET A 16 10.19 4.53 2.45
CA MET A 16 9.02 4.02 3.16
C MET A 16 8.64 2.59 2.71
N LEU A 17 8.71 2.32 1.41
CA LEU A 17 8.46 0.98 0.86
C LEU A 17 9.48 -0.04 1.38
N LEU A 18 10.77 0.31 1.43
CA LEU A 18 11.82 -0.56 1.96
C LEU A 18 11.59 -0.87 3.45
N ILE A 19 11.22 0.14 4.25
CA ILE A 19 10.88 -0.03 5.67
C ILE A 19 9.67 -0.95 5.84
N LEU A 20 8.65 -0.81 4.98
CA LEU A 20 7.47 -1.68 5.01
C LEU A 20 7.85 -3.14 4.72
N VAL A 21 8.63 -3.39 3.67
CA VAL A 21 9.10 -4.74 3.31
C VAL A 21 9.93 -5.34 4.45
N TRP A 22 10.83 -4.54 5.04
CA TRP A 22 11.59 -4.96 6.22
C TRP A 22 10.68 -5.32 7.39
N PHE A 23 9.65 -4.51 7.67
CA PHE A 23 8.70 -4.76 8.75
C PHE A 23 7.89 -6.04 8.53
N ILE A 24 7.40 -6.28 7.32
CA ILE A 24 6.67 -7.49 6.95
C ILE A 24 7.58 -8.72 7.06
N GLY A 25 8.77 -8.67 6.44
CA GLY A 25 9.75 -9.75 6.48
C GLY A 25 10.20 -10.08 7.91
N GLY A 26 10.50 -9.07 8.71
CA GLY A 26 10.84 -9.22 10.13
C GLY A 26 9.70 -9.79 10.98
N SER A 27 8.44 -9.51 10.62
CA SER A 27 7.26 -10.10 11.27
C SER A 27 7.07 -11.57 10.93
N ILE A 28 7.40 -11.99 9.70
CA ILE A 28 7.35 -13.40 9.27
C ILE A 28 8.49 -14.22 9.89
N ALA A 29 9.71 -13.65 9.94
CA ALA A 29 10.89 -14.30 10.52
C ALA A 29 10.72 -14.53 12.04
N ASN A 30 10.18 -13.55 12.75
CA ASN A 30 9.97 -13.63 14.21
C ASN A 30 8.58 -14.12 14.62
N ARG A 31 7.85 -14.79 13.72
CA ARG A 31 6.44 -15.16 13.92
C ARG A 31 6.15 -15.94 15.21
N THR A 32 7.12 -16.71 15.72
CA THR A 32 6.98 -17.52 16.94
C THR A 32 7.14 -16.71 18.23
N ASN A 33 7.72 -15.50 18.16
CA ASN A 33 8.00 -14.64 19.32
C ASN A 33 7.03 -13.43 19.39
N ILE A 34 6.01 -13.39 18.52
CA ILE A 34 5.03 -12.29 18.48
C ILE A 34 3.82 -12.62 19.35
N ASN A 35 3.73 -11.94 20.49
CA ASN A 35 2.63 -12.09 21.45
C ASN A 35 1.35 -11.33 21.06
N TYR A 36 1.47 -10.23 20.28
CA TYR A 36 0.35 -9.35 19.96
C TYR A 36 0.27 -9.03 18.46
N TRP A 37 -0.37 -9.93 17.71
CA TRP A 37 -0.55 -9.76 16.27
C TRP A 37 -1.43 -8.56 15.91
N GLY A 38 -2.46 -8.26 16.73
CA GLY A 38 -3.35 -7.12 16.49
C GLY A 38 -2.64 -5.76 16.46
N ARG A 39 -1.63 -5.54 17.32
CA ARG A 39 -0.85 -4.28 17.33
C ARG A 39 0.03 -4.15 16.09
N ARG A 40 0.58 -5.27 15.61
CA ARG A 40 1.36 -5.33 14.36
C ARG A 40 0.47 -5.07 13.15
N SER A 41 -0.74 -5.63 13.11
CA SER A 41 -1.74 -5.34 12.07
C SER A 41 -2.17 -3.89 12.06
N LEU A 42 -2.39 -3.28 13.24
CA LEU A 42 -2.74 -1.86 13.33
C LEU A 42 -1.61 -0.97 12.79
N PHE A 43 -0.36 -1.26 13.16
CA PHE A 43 0.80 -0.55 12.61
C PHE A 43 0.88 -0.71 11.10
N LEU A 44 0.72 -1.94 10.60
CA LEU A 44 0.74 -2.23 9.16
C LEU A 44 -0.36 -1.46 8.40
N LEU A 45 -1.57 -1.37 8.96
CA LEU A 45 -2.68 -0.64 8.38
C LEU A 45 -2.38 0.87 8.28
N VAL A 46 -1.97 1.48 9.39
CA VAL A 46 -1.68 2.93 9.43
C VAL A 46 -0.50 3.26 8.52
N TYR A 47 0.59 2.50 8.59
CA TYR A 47 1.76 2.73 7.76
C TYR A 47 1.52 2.43 6.28
N GLY A 48 0.72 1.40 5.97
CA GLY A 48 0.30 1.11 4.59
C GLY A 48 -0.56 2.22 4.00
N LEU A 49 -1.47 2.81 4.80
CA LEU A 49 -2.31 3.94 4.38
C LEU A 49 -1.46 5.19 4.13
N THR A 50 -0.52 5.51 5.00
CA THR A 50 0.37 6.66 4.77
C THR A 50 1.15 6.49 3.47
N ILE A 51 1.76 5.31 3.24
CA ILE A 51 2.44 5.00 1.98
C ILE A 51 1.50 5.18 0.78
N CYS A 52 0.25 4.71 0.85
CA CYS A 52 -0.66 4.82 -0.28
C CYS A 52 -1.04 6.28 -0.58
N CYS A 53 -1.20 7.13 0.44
CA CYS A 53 -1.46 8.55 0.27
C CYS A 53 -0.26 9.26 -0.37
N PHE A 54 0.96 8.99 0.10
CA PHE A 54 2.18 9.54 -0.50
C PHE A 54 2.37 9.06 -1.95
N ALA A 55 2.10 7.79 -2.23
CA ALA A 55 2.15 7.26 -3.60
C ALA A 55 1.11 7.92 -4.51
N ALA A 56 -0.13 8.10 -4.05
CA ALA A 56 -1.18 8.77 -4.82
C ALA A 56 -0.84 10.23 -5.14
N ALA A 57 -0.30 10.98 -4.17
CA ALA A 57 0.14 12.36 -4.39
C ALA A 57 1.37 12.44 -5.32
N ARG A 58 2.32 11.51 -5.18
CA ARG A 58 3.50 11.41 -6.03
C ARG A 58 3.15 11.12 -7.49
N ASP A 59 2.21 10.22 -7.71
CA ASP A 59 1.80 9.79 -9.05
C ASP A 59 0.69 10.70 -9.65
N GLY A 60 0.24 11.70 -8.88
CA GLY A 60 -0.70 12.73 -9.34
C GLY A 60 -2.12 12.22 -9.56
N LEU A 61 -2.55 11.22 -8.79
CA LEU A 61 -3.89 10.63 -8.92
C LEU A 61 -5.00 11.67 -8.69
N ASP A 62 -4.77 12.64 -7.80
CA ASP A 62 -5.64 13.79 -7.57
C ASP A 62 -5.89 14.59 -8.86
N LYS A 63 -4.83 14.84 -9.65
CA LYS A 63 -4.94 15.54 -10.93
C LYS A 63 -5.63 14.70 -11.99
N THR A 64 -5.37 13.39 -12.03
CA THR A 64 -6.09 12.48 -12.93
C THR A 64 -7.60 12.52 -12.66
N ILE A 65 -8.00 12.50 -11.38
CA ILE A 65 -9.41 12.59 -10.98
C ILE A 65 -9.99 13.94 -11.42
N GLN A 66 -9.32 15.04 -11.10
CA GLN A 66 -9.78 16.38 -11.44
C GLN A 66 -9.93 16.55 -12.96
N ASN A 67 -8.92 16.17 -13.75
CA ASN A 67 -8.99 16.18 -15.21
C ASN A 67 -10.16 15.35 -15.77
N THR A 68 -10.49 14.22 -15.14
CA THR A 68 -11.61 13.37 -15.58
C THR A 68 -12.97 14.01 -15.30
N ILE A 69 -13.07 14.83 -14.25
CA ILE A 69 -14.33 15.48 -13.83
C ILE A 69 -14.58 16.77 -14.63
N ASP A 70 -13.58 17.65 -14.69
CA ASP A 70 -13.75 19.02 -15.20
C ASP A 70 -12.75 19.43 -16.30
N GLY A 71 -11.76 18.58 -16.61
CA GLY A 71 -10.74 18.85 -17.63
C GLY A 71 -9.80 20.03 -17.30
N SER A 72 -9.78 20.50 -16.05
CA SER A 72 -9.10 21.76 -15.68
C SER A 72 -7.58 21.65 -15.54
N CYS A 73 -7.02 20.44 -15.47
CA CYS A 73 -5.59 20.20 -15.29
C CYS A 73 -5.10 19.01 -16.10
N ALA A 74 -3.79 18.94 -16.38
CA ALA A 74 -3.22 17.77 -17.04
C ALA A 74 -3.32 16.53 -16.12
N PRO A 75 -3.64 15.34 -16.67
CA PRO A 75 -3.73 14.11 -15.89
C PRO A 75 -2.36 13.72 -15.29
N GLY A 76 -2.41 12.97 -14.18
CA GLY A 76 -1.23 12.37 -13.55
C GLY A 76 -0.63 11.22 -14.34
N VAL A 77 0.28 10.47 -13.72
CA VAL A 77 1.09 9.42 -14.37
C VAL A 77 0.22 8.29 -14.94
N PHE A 78 -0.90 7.97 -14.29
CA PHE A 78 -1.81 6.93 -14.71
C PHE A 78 -3.23 7.49 -14.96
N PRO A 79 -3.93 7.01 -15.99
CA PRO A 79 -5.33 7.33 -16.19
C PRO A 79 -6.22 6.65 -15.12
N LEU A 80 -7.41 7.21 -14.88
CA LEU A 80 -8.30 6.79 -13.80
C LEU A 80 -8.73 5.32 -13.96
N ILE A 81 -9.06 4.92 -15.19
CA ILE A 81 -9.37 3.54 -15.55
C ILE A 81 -8.09 2.91 -16.09
N SER A 82 -7.27 2.38 -15.18
CA SER A 82 -6.02 1.69 -15.51
C SER A 82 -5.89 0.41 -14.71
N ILE A 83 -5.16 -0.57 -15.26
CA ILE A 83 -4.87 -1.84 -14.59
C ILE A 83 -4.29 -1.64 -13.17
N PRO A 84 -3.32 -0.72 -12.96
CA PRO A 84 -2.76 -0.49 -11.63
C PRO A 84 -3.78 0.08 -10.63
N ASN A 85 -4.65 1.00 -11.08
CA ASN A 85 -5.68 1.57 -10.21
C ASN A 85 -6.76 0.54 -9.86
N LEU A 86 -7.19 -0.28 -10.82
CA LEU A 86 -8.17 -1.34 -10.59
C LEU A 86 -7.66 -2.38 -9.59
N ILE A 87 -6.43 -2.86 -9.78
CA ILE A 87 -5.79 -3.78 -8.83
C ILE A 87 -5.58 -3.10 -7.47
N GLY A 88 -5.21 -1.81 -7.46
CA GLY A 88 -5.08 -1.02 -6.26
C GLY A 88 -6.38 -0.87 -5.46
N CYS A 89 -7.53 -0.87 -6.12
CA CYS A 89 -8.86 -0.90 -5.51
C CYS A 89 -9.19 -2.28 -4.93
N ILE A 90 -8.89 -3.37 -5.65
CA ILE A 90 -9.07 -4.74 -5.14
C ILE A 90 -8.23 -4.96 -3.88
N GLY A 91 -6.95 -4.56 -3.93
CA GLY A 91 -6.06 -4.62 -2.77
C GLY A 91 -6.59 -3.80 -1.58
N ALA A 92 -7.15 -2.61 -1.83
CA ALA A 92 -7.77 -1.79 -0.78
C ALA A 92 -8.99 -2.48 -0.15
N ALA A 93 -9.85 -3.12 -0.94
CA ALA A 93 -10.99 -3.87 -0.43
C ALA A 93 -10.54 -5.03 0.49
N ILE A 94 -9.51 -5.79 0.09
CA ILE A 94 -8.92 -6.86 0.92
C ILE A 94 -8.38 -6.31 2.25
N ILE A 95 -7.68 -5.17 2.22
CA ILE A 95 -7.14 -4.51 3.41
C ILE A 95 -8.27 -4.09 4.35
N ILE A 96 -9.35 -3.50 3.84
CA ILE A 96 -10.51 -3.07 4.63
C ILE A 96 -11.17 -4.27 5.32
N ILE A 97 -11.40 -5.36 4.58
CA ILE A 97 -11.98 -6.60 5.14
C ILE A 97 -11.08 -7.13 6.25
N ALA A 98 -9.77 -7.22 6.02
CA ALA A 98 -8.82 -7.69 7.01
C ALA A 98 -8.73 -6.76 8.23
N ALA A 99 -8.83 -5.45 8.03
CA ALA A 99 -8.80 -4.45 9.10
C ALA A 99 -10.01 -4.57 10.03
N ILE A 100 -11.20 -4.83 9.49
CA ILE A 100 -12.42 -5.04 10.27
C ILE A 100 -12.40 -6.40 10.97
N ALA A 101 -11.91 -7.44 10.30
CA ALA A 101 -11.90 -8.79 10.86
C ALA A 101 -10.83 -9.01 11.96
N THR A 102 -9.71 -8.27 11.91
CA THR A 102 -8.63 -8.35 12.90
C THR A 102 -9.07 -8.08 14.35
N PRO A 103 -9.81 -7.00 14.68
CA PRO A 103 -10.30 -6.76 16.05
C PRO A 103 -11.37 -7.77 16.49
N ILE A 104 -12.18 -8.28 15.56
CA ILE A 104 -13.23 -9.29 15.84
C ILE A 104 -12.61 -10.64 16.19
N ALA A 105 -11.44 -10.96 15.62
CA ALA A 105 -10.74 -12.20 15.90
C ALA A 105 -10.31 -12.30 17.38
N LYS A 106 -10.79 -13.35 18.07
CA LYS A 106 -10.49 -13.61 19.49
C LYS A 106 -9.15 -14.30 19.72
N SER A 107 -8.65 -15.09 18.76
CA SER A 107 -7.39 -15.81 18.90
C SER A 107 -6.21 -15.11 18.23
N GLN A 108 -5.01 -15.24 18.81
CA GLN A 108 -3.78 -14.67 18.21
C GLN A 108 -3.46 -15.32 16.87
N HIS A 109 -3.72 -16.62 16.71
CA HIS A 109 -3.56 -17.32 15.44
C HIS A 109 -4.46 -16.76 14.33
N MET A 110 -5.71 -16.40 14.66
CA MET A 110 -6.61 -15.80 13.68
C MET A 110 -6.20 -14.37 13.32
N ARG A 111 -5.74 -13.58 14.30
CA ARG A 111 -5.16 -12.24 14.05
C ARG A 111 -3.90 -12.30 13.17
N GLN A 112 -3.09 -13.35 13.33
CA GLN A 112 -1.94 -13.60 12.47
C GLN A 112 -2.35 -13.89 11.02
N ILE A 113 -3.39 -14.68 10.80
CA ILE A 113 -3.91 -14.93 9.45
C ILE A 113 -4.41 -13.61 8.82
N TRP A 114 -5.17 -12.82 9.56
CA TRP A 114 -5.63 -11.51 9.06
C TRP A 114 -4.48 -10.53 8.80
N PHE A 115 -3.41 -10.59 9.60
CA PHE A 115 -2.18 -9.85 9.31
C PHE A 115 -1.58 -10.25 7.96
N TYR A 116 -1.51 -11.54 7.64
CA TYR A 116 -0.99 -12.01 6.35
C TYR A 116 -1.90 -11.63 5.18
N VAL A 117 -3.21 -11.69 5.35
CA VAL A 117 -4.17 -11.23 4.33
C VAL A 117 -4.00 -9.73 4.06
N MET A 118 -3.90 -8.93 5.12
CA MET A 118 -3.65 -7.49 5.01
C MET A 118 -2.30 -7.18 4.35
N SER A 119 -1.24 -7.87 4.78
CA SER A 119 0.09 -7.76 4.20
C SER A 119 0.09 -8.13 2.73
N GLY A 120 -0.61 -9.19 2.33
CA GLY A 120 -0.76 -9.60 0.94
C GLY A 120 -1.42 -8.52 0.10
N GLY A 121 -2.53 -7.94 0.59
CA GLY A 121 -3.22 -6.84 -0.10
C GLY A 121 -2.34 -5.60 -0.30
N ILE A 122 -1.57 -5.22 0.73
CA ILE A 122 -0.63 -4.08 0.65
C ILE A 122 0.50 -4.37 -0.35
N THR A 123 1.14 -5.54 -0.25
CA THR A 123 2.24 -5.92 -1.13
C THR A 123 1.78 -6.02 -2.59
N MET A 124 0.61 -6.62 -2.86
CA MET A 124 0.03 -6.68 -4.20
C MET A 124 -0.17 -5.27 -4.79
N LYS A 125 -0.77 -4.37 -4.01
CA LYS A 125 -1.02 -2.98 -4.44
C LYS A 125 0.28 -2.25 -4.78
N ILE A 126 1.29 -2.36 -3.93
CA ILE A 126 2.59 -1.71 -4.13
C ILE A 126 3.30 -2.28 -5.36
N LEU A 127 3.40 -3.61 -5.46
CA LEU A 127 4.12 -4.27 -6.55
C LEU A 127 3.55 -3.87 -7.91
N VAL A 128 2.23 -3.90 -8.05
CA VAL A 128 1.59 -3.55 -9.33
C VAL A 128 1.80 -2.09 -9.69
N MET A 129 1.67 -1.17 -8.72
CA MET A 129 1.90 0.26 -8.96
C MET A 129 3.35 0.55 -9.36
N GLU A 130 4.33 -0.02 -8.66
CA GLU A 130 5.75 0.20 -8.96
C GLU A 130 6.18 -0.49 -10.28
N ILE A 131 5.68 -1.70 -10.58
CA ILE A 131 5.93 -2.36 -11.88
C ILE A 131 5.37 -1.52 -13.02
N ALA A 132 4.13 -1.04 -12.89
CA ALA A 132 3.51 -0.20 -13.91
C ALA A 132 4.32 1.09 -14.13
N ARG A 133 4.92 1.65 -13.09
CA ARG A 133 5.77 2.85 -13.16
C ARG A 133 7.14 2.61 -13.79
N ILE A 134 7.65 1.38 -13.76
CA ILE A 134 8.90 1.01 -14.45
C ILE A 134 8.64 0.84 -15.95
N ILE A 135 7.43 0.44 -16.33
CA ILE A 135 7.03 0.16 -17.72
C ILE A 135 6.51 1.42 -18.43
N ALA A 136 5.89 2.35 -17.69
CA ALA A 136 5.40 3.64 -18.20
C ALA A 136 6.54 4.61 -18.52
#